data_AF-A0A846I4C4-F1
#
_entry.id   AF-A0A846I4C4-F1
#
_cell.length_a   1.000
_cell.length_b   1.000
_cell.length_c   1.000
_cell.angle_alpha   90.00
_cell.angle_beta   90.00
_cell.angle_gamma   90.00
#
_symmetry.space_group_name_H-M   'P 1'
#
loop_
_entity.id
_entity.type
_entity.pdbx_description
1 polymer ?
#
loop_
_entity_poly.entity_id
_entity_poly.type
_entity_poly.pdbx_seq_one_letter_code
_entity_poly.pdbx_strand_id
1 'polypeptide(L)' 'MMADRLRVVLEFKKSDIKELKLYGKLLEFTNPGAVVKDILKGTLPIKILYEED' A
#
# COMPACT_ATOMS: atom_id res chain seq x y z
N MET A 1 -2.01 -9.58 -26.49
CA MET A 1 -1.21 -8.38 -26.16
C MET A 1 -1.26 -8.20 -24.65
N MET A 2 -0.11 -8.15 -23.96
CA MET A 2 -0.09 -7.66 -22.57
C MET A 2 -0.64 -6.23 -22.64
N ALA A 3 -1.75 -5.95 -21.97
CA ALA A 3 -2.29 -4.61 -21.91
C ALA A 3 -1.24 -3.67 -21.31
N ASP A 4 -0.99 -2.53 -21.94
CA ASP A 4 -0.10 -1.51 -21.40
C ASP A 4 -0.65 -1.03 -20.05
N ARG A 5 0.12 -1.26 -18.99
CA ARG A 5 -0.27 -0.89 -17.62
C ARG A 5 0.44 0.39 -17.20
N LEU A 6 -0.34 1.40 -16.87
CA LEU A 6 0.17 2.58 -16.15
C LEU A 6 0.47 2.21 -14.70
N ARG A 7 1.56 2.75 -14.15
CA ARG A 7 2.01 2.51 -12.78
C ARG A 7 2.29 3.83 -12.09
N VAL A 8 1.82 3.96 -10.84
CA VAL A 8 2.27 4.98 -9.90
C VAL A 8 3.25 4.28 -8.95
N VAL A 9 4.43 4.86 -8.76
CA VAL A 9 5.45 4.35 -7.83
C VAL A 9 5.27 5.05 -6.49
N LEU A 10 5.27 4.28 -5.40
CA LEU A 10 5.27 4.80 -4.04
C LEU A 10 6.67 4.64 -3.47
N GLU A 11 7.27 5.76 -3.07
CA GLU A 11 8.58 5.79 -2.43
C GLU A 11 8.43 5.93 -0.92
N PHE A 12 9.28 5.22 -0.18
CA PHE A 12 9.31 5.25 1.29
C PHE A 12 10.72 5.58 1.77
N LYS A 13 10.81 6.53 2.70
CA LYS A 13 12.04 6.98 3.36
C LYS A 13 12.39 6.02 4.49
N LYS A 14 13.53 5.35 4.34
CA LYS A 14 14.06 4.44 5.38
C LYS A 14 14.38 5.14 6.70
N SER A 15 14.65 6.44 6.67
CA SER A 15 14.92 7.26 7.86
C SER A 15 13.67 7.71 8.62
N ASP A 16 12.49 7.58 8.02
CA ASP A 16 11.22 7.89 8.69
C ASP A 16 10.58 6.58 9.17
N ILE A 17 10.50 6.42 10.49
CA ILE A 17 9.95 5.21 11.11
C ILE A 17 8.48 4.99 10.75
N LYS A 18 7.68 6.04 10.51
CA LYS A 18 6.27 5.90 10.14
C LYS A 18 6.14 5.37 8.72
N GLU A 19 6.96 5.88 7.79
CA GLU A 19 7.00 5.38 6.42
C GLU A 19 7.54 3.95 6.37
N LEU A 20 8.56 3.61 7.17
CA LEU A 20 9.10 2.26 7.23
C LEU A 20 8.09 1.24 7.77
N LYS A 21 7.32 1.61 8.81
CA LYS A 21 6.24 0.77 9.34
C LYS A 21 5.14 0.55 8.30
N LEU A 22 4.71 1.62 7.62
CA LEU A 22 3.69 1.52 6.57
C LEU A 22 4.16 0.63 5.42
N TYR A 23 5.41 0.79 4.98
CA TYR A 23 6.03 -0.07 3.98
C TYR A 23 6.02 -1.54 4.41
N GLY A 24 6.45 -1.82 5.64
CA GLY A 24 6.43 -3.17 6.21
C GLY A 24 5.02 -3.77 6.21
N LYS A 25 4.02 -3.03 6.68
CA LYS A 25 2.63 -3.47 6.69
C LYS A 25 2.10 -3.76 5.29
N LEU A 26 2.43 -2.92 4.32
CA LEU A 26 2.02 -3.12 2.94
C LEU A 26 2.61 -4.40 2.33
N LEU A 27 3.84 -4.79 2.71
CA LEU A 27 4.47 -6.02 2.24
C LEU A 27 3.83 -7.31 2.79
N GLU A 28 3.03 -7.24 3.86
CA GLU A 28 2.28 -8.39 4.37
C GLU A 28 1.18 -8.83 3.40
N PHE A 29 0.73 -7.94 2.52
CA PHE A 29 -0.28 -8.25 1.51
C PHE A 29 0.34 -8.87 0.25
N THR A 30 -0.30 -9.90 -0.30
CA THR A 30 0.13 -10.56 -1.54
C THR A 30 0.26 -9.61 -2.73
N ASN A 31 -0.56 -8.55 -2.78
CA ASN A 31 -0.49 -7.52 -3.82
C ASN A 31 -0.68 -6.11 -3.21
N PRO A 32 0.39 -5.47 -2.73
CA PRO A 32 0.31 -4.20 -2.03
C PRO A 32 -0.31 -3.08 -2.89
N GLY A 33 0.03 -3.05 -4.19
CA GLY A 33 -0.50 -2.04 -5.12
C GLY A 33 -2.00 -2.18 -5.37
N ALA A 34 -2.54 -3.41 -5.34
CA ALA A 34 -3.98 -3.64 -5.39
C ALA A 34 -4.66 -3.13 -4.12
N VAL A 35 -4.10 -3.45 -2.95
CA VAL A 35 -4.63 -3.01 -1.66
C VAL A 35 -4.70 -1.49 -1.56
N VAL A 36 -3.61 -0.79 -1.89
CA VAL A 36 -3.58 0.69 -1.90
C VAL A 36 -4.65 1.24 -2.85
N LYS A 37 -4.78 0.66 -4.05
CA LYS A 37 -5.79 1.08 -5.04
C LYS A 37 -7.21 0.86 -4.52
N ASP A 38 -7.48 -0.24 -3.84
CA ASP A 38 -8.81 -0.55 -3.30
C ASP A 38 -9.14 0.36 -2.11
N ILE A 39 -8.15 0.77 -1.32
CA ILE A 39 -8.32 1.82 -0.30
C ILE A 39 -8.67 3.17 -0.95
N LEU A 40 -7.91 3.58 -1.98
CA LEU A 40 -8.16 4.84 -2.69
C LEU A 40 -9.53 4.86 -3.40
N LYS A 41 -10.03 3.69 -3.82
CA LYS A 41 -11.39 3.53 -4.37
C LYS A 41 -12.48 3.49 -3.30
N GLY A 42 -12.11 3.43 -2.02
CA GLY A 42 -13.05 3.30 -0.89
C GLY A 42 -13.68 1.91 -0.75
N THR A 43 -13.19 0.91 -1.50
CA THR A 43 -13.70 -0.47 -1.41
C THR A 43 -13.11 -1.23 -0.23
N LEU A 44 -11.99 -0.75 0.30
CA LEU A 44 -11.31 -1.31 1.48
C LEU A 44 -11.04 -0.18 2.47
N PRO A 45 -11.40 -0.33 3.75
CA PRO A 45 -11.28 0.77 4.70
C PRO A 45 -9.82 0.97 5.10
N ILE A 46 -9.36 2.23 5.18
CA ILE A 46 -7.96 2.55 5.51
C ILE A 46 -7.48 1.96 6.84
N LYS A 47 -8.40 1.65 7.76
CA LYS A 47 -8.11 1.01 9.04
C LYS A 47 -7.35 -0.31 8.92
N ILE A 48 -7.41 -1.01 7.79
CA ILE A 48 -6.63 -2.23 7.60
C ILE A 48 -5.10 -2.02 7.61
N LEU A 49 -4.64 -0.77 7.45
CA LEU A 49 -3.23 -0.40 7.49
C LEU A 49 -2.74 -0.08 8.91
N TYR A 50 -3.65 -0.03 9.88
CA TYR A 50 -3.34 0.23 11.28
C TYR A 50 -3.78 -1.00 12.07
N GLU A 51 -2.88 -1.60 12.84
CA GLU A 51 -3.31 -2.61 13.80
C GLU A 51 -4.15 -1.90 14.87
N GLU A 52 -5.29 -2.50 15.25
CA GLU A 52 -6.03 -2.06 16.43
C GLU A 52 -5.16 -2.42 17.63
N ASP A 53 -4.57 -1.40 18.28
CA ASP A 53 -4.00 -1.53 19.63
C ASP A 53 -5.09 -1.92 20.64
#